data_AF-A0A9X8VK04-F1
#
_entry.id   AF-A0A9X8VK04-F1
#
_cell.length_a   1.000
_cell.length_b   1.000
_cell.length_c   1.000
_cell.angle_alpha   90.00
_cell.angle_beta   90.00
_cell.angle_gamma   90.00
#
_symmetry.space_group_name_H-M   'P 1'
#
loop_
_entity.id
_entity.type
_entity.pdbx_description
1 polymer ?
#
loop_
_entity_poly.entity_id
_entity_poly.type
_entity_poly.pdbx_seq_one_letter_code
_entity_poly.pdbx_strand_id
1 'polypeptide(L)' 'MLRSDDVTPRAYKQVDVFTATPLLGNPVAVVLEAEGLNDAQMLALARWTNLS' A
#
# COMPACT_ATOMS: atom_id res chain seq x y z
N MET A 1 0.08 -12.68 -20.44
CA MET A 1 0.08 -11.22 -20.33
C MET A 1 -1.29 -10.82 -19.82
N LEU A 2 -1.42 -10.53 -18.52
CA LEU A 2 -2.70 -10.10 -17.93
C LEU A 2 -3.10 -8.80 -18.61
N ARG A 3 -4.32 -8.71 -19.14
CA ARG A 3 -4.84 -7.46 -19.71
C ARG A 3 -5.07 -6.50 -18.55
N SER A 4 -4.82 -5.21 -18.77
CA SER A 4 -5.03 -4.17 -17.74
C SER A 4 -6.47 -4.16 -17.18
N ASP A 5 -7.42 -4.72 -17.92
CA ASP A 5 -8.83 -4.86 -17.55
C ASP A 5 -9.10 -5.97 -16.50
N ASP A 6 -8.14 -6.87 -16.24
CA ASP A 6 -8.25 -7.93 -15.21
C ASP A 6 -7.69 -7.49 -13.85
N VAL A 7 -7.15 -6.26 -13.74
CA VAL A 7 -6.58 -5.73 -12.51
C VAL A 7 -7.55 -4.71 -11.94
N THR A 8 -8.14 -5.01 -10.78
CA THR A 8 -8.91 -4.03 -10.01
C THR A 8 -7.94 -3.01 -9.40
N PRO A 9 -7.93 -1.73 -9.84
CA PRO A 9 -7.08 -0.73 -9.23
C PRO A 9 -7.53 -0.48 -7.79
N ARG A 10 -6.56 -0.33 -6.88
CA ARG A 10 -6.82 -0.03 -5.46
C ARG A 10 -6.20 1.33 -5.11
N ALA A 11 -6.91 2.11 -4.32
CA ALA A 11 -6.39 3.40 -3.87
C ALA A 11 -5.25 3.20 -2.85
N TYR A 12 -4.20 3.99 -3.02
CA TYR A 12 -2.99 3.97 -2.19
C TYR A 12 -2.76 5.34 -1.57
N LYS A 13 -2.34 5.37 -0.31
CA LYS A 13 -1.87 6.58 0.37
C LYS A 13 -0.71 6.26 1.29
N GLN A 14 0.34 7.08 1.23
CA GLN A 14 1.37 7.11 2.27
C GLN A 14 0.96 8.13 3.34
N VAL A 15 1.08 7.76 4.62
CA VAL A 15 0.73 8.62 5.77
C VAL A 15 1.88 8.61 6.76
N ASP A 16 2.32 9.78 7.22
CA ASP A 16 3.24 9.89 8.35
C ASP A 16 2.44 9.79 9.65
N VAL A 17 2.50 8.65 10.34
CA VAL A 17 1.87 8.51 11.66
C VAL A 17 2.72 9.18 12.74
N PHE A 18 2.10 9.48 13.88
CA PHE A 18 2.70 10.20 15.03
C PHE A 18 3.05 11.68 14.79
N THR A 19 2.63 12.25 13.67
CA THR A 19 2.80 13.67 13.36
C THR A 19 1.61 14.17 12.54
N ALA A 20 1.35 15.48 12.59
CA ALA A 20 0.53 16.17 11.61
C ALA A 20 1.38 16.95 10.59
N THR A 21 2.69 17.05 10.83
CA THR A 21 3.65 17.75 9.98
C THR A 21 4.30 16.75 9.02
N PRO A 22 4.27 16.99 7.69
CA PRO A 22 4.91 16.10 6.73
C PRO A 22 6.37 15.83 7.05
N LEU A 23 6.81 14.59 6.82
CA LEU A 23 8.20 14.12 6.96
C LEU A 23 8.72 14.02 8.41
N LEU A 24 7.88 14.23 9.42
CA LEU A 24 8.29 14.19 10.84
C LEU A 24 7.71 13.00 11.63
N GLY A 25 7.20 11.98 10.92
CA GLY A 25 6.55 10.82 11.52
C GLY A 25 7.17 9.51 11.06
N ASN A 26 6.44 8.42 11.27
CA ASN A 26 6.76 7.13 10.66
C ASN A 26 5.89 6.93 9.41
N PRO A 27 6.46 6.88 8.20
CA PRO A 27 5.67 6.67 6.99
C PRO A 27 5.09 5.26 6.95
N VAL A 28 3.78 5.15 6.74
CA VAL A 28 3.08 3.88 6.53
C VAL A 28 2.32 3.89 5.21
N ALA A 29 2.30 2.74 4.55
CA ALA A 29 1.52 2.49 3.35
C ALA A 29 0.09 2.06 3.73
N VAL A 30 -0.91 2.73 3.15
CA VAL A 30 -2.33 2.37 3.29
C VAL A 30 -2.85 1.98 1.91
N VAL A 31 -3.29 0.72 1.77
CA VAL A 31 -4.00 0.20 0.61
C VAL A 31 -5.46 0.03 0.99
N LEU A 32 -6.35 0.74 0.31
CA LEU A 32 -7.79 0.69 0.55
C LEU A 32 -8.42 -0.50 -0.16
N GLU A 33 -9.54 -0.97 0.37
CA GLU A 33 -10.31 -2.09 -0.19
C GLU A 33 -9.42 -3.31 -0.42
N ALA A 34 -8.63 -3.73 0.57
CA ALA A 34 -7.64 -4.80 0.40
C ALA A 34 -8.24 -6.21 0.39
N GLU A 35 -9.57 -6.34 0.47
CA GLU A 35 -10.27 -7.61 0.40
C GLU A 35 -9.91 -8.38 -0.89
N GLY A 36 -9.71 -9.69 -0.73
CA GLY A 36 -9.30 -10.59 -1.82
C GLY A 36 -7.80 -10.59 -2.14
N LEU A 37 -6.98 -9.79 -1.45
CA LEU A 37 -5.53 -9.97 -1.48
C LEU A 37 -5.11 -11.11 -0.54
N ASN A 38 -4.33 -12.05 -1.07
CA ASN A 38 -3.71 -13.10 -0.26
C ASN A 38 -2.39 -12.62 0.37
N ASP A 39 -1.86 -13.43 1.29
CA ASP A 39 -0.64 -13.11 2.04
C ASP A 39 0.59 -12.85 1.14
N ALA A 40 0.73 -13.59 0.04
CA ALA A 40 1.83 -13.41 -0.89
C ALA A 40 1.74 -12.06 -1.63
N GLN A 41 0.53 -11.64 -1.98
CA GLN A 41 0.27 -10.32 -2.57
C GLN A 41 0.50 -9.20 -1.55
N MET A 42 0.03 -9.37 -0.32
CA MET A 42 0.28 -8.42 0.77
C MET A 42 1.78 -8.27 1.05
N LEU A 43 2.53 -9.38 1.06
CA LEU A 43 3.98 -9.37 1.24
C LEU A 43 4.71 -8.70 0.06
N ALA A 44 4.24 -8.94 -1.17
CA ALA A 44 4.76 -8.26 -2.35
C ALA A 44 4.53 -6.75 -2.28
N LEU A 45 3.36 -6.31 -1.81
CA LEU A 45 3.07 -4.88 -1.57
C LEU A 45 3.99 -4.30 -0.50
N ALA A 46 4.15 -4.97 0.65
CA ALA A 46 5.06 -4.52 1.70
C ALA A 46 6.50 -4.33 1.18
N ARG A 47 7.02 -5.32 0.43
CA ARG A 47 8.34 -5.25 -0.22
C ARG A 47 8.43 -4.12 -1.26
N TRP A 48 7.38 -3.91 -2.04
CA TRP A 48 7.31 -2.85 -3.03
C TRP A 48 7.34 -1.46 -2.39
N THR A 49 6.61 -1.26 -1.28
CA THR A 49 6.62 0.03 -0.55
C THR A 49 7.95 0.28 0.16
N ASN A 50 8.66 -0.78 0.58
CA ASN A 50 9.94 -0.71 1.27
C ASN A 50 9.94 0.25 2.48
N LEU A 51 8.81 0.30 3.18
CA LEU A 51 8.65 1.01 4.45
C LEU A 51 8.95 0.06 5.62
N SER A 52 9.26 0.63 6.78
CA SER A 52 9.77 -0.05 7.99
C SER A 52 8.72 -0.85 8.75
#